data_AF-A0A7W1BHG8-F1
#
_entry.id   AF-A0A7W1BHG8-F1
#
_cell.length_a   1.000
_cell.length_b   1.000
_cell.length_c   1.000
_cell.angle_alpha   90.00
_cell.angle_beta   90.00
_cell.angle_gamma   90.00
#
_symmetry.space_group_name_H-M   'P 1'
#
loop_
_entity.id
_entity.type
_entity.pdbx_description
1 polymer ?
#
loop_
_entity_poly.entity_id
_entity_poly.type
_entity_poly.pdbx_seq_one_letter_code
_entity_poly.pdbx_strand_id
1 'polypeptide(L)' 'MQRLNQVVPGQLGKLCRRMADAKVNIEVLYSDHDNQLILVVDDVEKGRSVAEAWSRESD' A
#
# COMPACT_ATOMS: atom_id res chain seq x y z
N MET A 1 -2.71 -0.49 9.91
CA MET A 1 -3.65 -0.81 8.82
C MET A 1 -3.61 0.33 7.82
N GLN A 2 -3.57 0.05 6.51
CA GLN A 2 -3.42 1.08 5.48
C GLN A 2 -4.79 1.61 5.04
N ARG A 3 -4.91 2.92 4.88
CA ARG A 3 -6.08 3.56 4.27
C ARG A 3 -5.60 4.59 3.25
N LEU A 4 -6.35 4.73 2.17
CA LEU A 4 -6.13 5.81 1.22
C LEU A 4 -6.92 7.05 1.70
N ASN A 5 -6.28 8.21 1.68
CA ASN A 5 -6.93 9.50 1.75
C ASN A 5 -7.72 9.73 0.46
N GLN A 6 -9.04 9.59 0.56
CA GLN A 6 -9.99 9.64 -0.55
C GLN A 6 -10.10 11.03 -1.21
N VAL A 7 -9.61 12.10 -0.59
CA VAL A 7 -9.62 13.45 -1.20
C VAL A 7 -8.35 13.75 -2.00
N VAL A 8 -7.32 12.91 -1.90
CA VAL A 8 -6.05 13.08 -2.64
C VAL A 8 -6.02 12.10 -3.81
N PRO A 9 -6.11 12.57 -5.07
CA PRO A 9 -6.07 11.68 -6.21
C PRO A 9 -4.70 11.01 -6.35
N GLY A 10 -4.71 9.78 -6.90
CA GLY A 10 -3.49 9.06 -7.27
C GLY A 10 -2.73 8.39 -6.12
N GLN A 11 -3.26 8.37 -4.89
CA GLN A 11 -2.58 7.72 -3.77
C GLN A 11 -2.32 6.23 -3.98
N LEU A 12 -3.29 5.49 -4.52
CA LEU A 12 -3.10 4.08 -4.86
C LEU A 12 -1.89 3.89 -5.79
N GLY A 13 -1.81 4.69 -6.85
CA GLY A 13 -0.70 4.64 -7.81
C GLY A 13 0.65 4.95 -7.17
N LYS A 14 0.71 5.89 -6.23
CA LYS A 14 1.92 6.22 -5.47
C LYS A 14 2.37 5.06 -4.59
N LEU A 15 1.45 4.43 -3.86
CA LEU A 15 1.76 3.25 -3.05
C LEU A 15 2.24 2.08 -3.92
N CYS A 16 1.54 1.78 -5.02
CA CYS A 16 1.95 0.74 -5.96
C CYS A 16 3.32 1.01 -6.57
N ARG A 17 3.64 2.28 -6.88
CA ARG A 17 4.98 2.66 -7.35
C ARG A 17 6.05 2.32 -6.31
N ARG A 18 5.83 2.62 -5.03
CA ARG A 18 6.78 2.29 -3.96
C ARG A 18 6.99 0.80 -3.78
N MET A 19 5.92 0.00 -3.89
CA MET A 19 6.04 -1.47 -3.90
C MET A 19 6.94 -1.94 -5.06
N ALA A 20 6.72 -1.38 -6.26
CA ALA A 20 7.54 -1.69 -7.43
C ALA A 20 9.01 -1.27 -7.26
N ASP A 21 9.27 -0.08 -6.71
CA ASP A 21 10.63 0.41 -6.45
C ASP A 21 11.37 -0.48 -5.43
N ALA A 22 10.64 -1.05 -4.46
CA ALA A 22 11.14 -2.03 -3.51
C ALA A 22 11.24 -3.46 -4.06
N LYS A 23 10.88 -3.68 -5.34
CA LYS A 23 10.81 -4.99 -6.00
C LYS A 23 9.91 -5.98 -5.27
N VAL A 24 8.76 -5.51 -4.83
CA VAL A 24 7.69 -6.31 -4.24
C VAL A 24 6.55 -6.44 -5.26
N ASN A 25 6.19 -7.67 -5.62
CA ASN A 25 5.05 -7.92 -6.48
C ASN A 25 3.76 -7.89 -5.64
N ILE A 26 2.72 -7.28 -6.20
CA ILE A 26 1.38 -7.30 -5.63
C ILE A 26 0.58 -8.37 -6.38
N GLU A 27 0.25 -9.46 -5.69
CA GLU A 27 -0.53 -10.58 -6.23
C GLU A 27 -2.03 -10.26 -6.19
N VAL A 28 -2.47 -9.58 -5.12
CA VAL A 28 -3.87 -9.16 -4.94
C VAL A 28 -3.89 -7.78 -4.29
N LEU A 29 -4.80 -6.92 -4.74
CA LEU A 29 -5.06 -5.62 -4.14
C LEU A 29 -6.57 -5.37 -4.12
N TYR A 30 -7.10 -5.07 -2.93
CA TYR A 30 -8.50 -4.71 -2.77
C TYR A 30 -8.69 -3.83 -1.52
N SER A 31 -9.85 -3.19 -1.44
CA SER A 31 -10.30 -2.54 -0.19
C SER A 31 -11.35 -3.43 0.47
N ASP A 32 -11.27 -3.60 1.78
CA ASP A 32 -12.35 -4.23 2.53
C ASP A 32 -13.54 -3.28 2.73
N HIS A 33 -14.59 -3.76 3.40
CA HIS A 33 -15.81 -3.01 3.65
C HIS A 33 -15.59 -1.78 4.57
N ASP A 34 -14.47 -1.74 5.30
CA ASP A 34 -14.08 -0.65 6.19
C ASP A 34 -13.13 0.36 5.52
N ASN A 35 -12.96 0.28 4.20
CA ASN A 35 -12.02 1.06 3.41
C ASN A 35 -10.55 0.88 3.85
N GLN A 36 -10.21 -0.30 4.39
CA GLN A 36 -8.82 -0.67 4.60
C GLN A 36 -8.27 -1.23 3.30
N LEU A 37 -7.10 -0.73 2.90
CA LEU A 37 -6.41 -1.25 1.74
C LEU A 37 -5.66 -2.53 2.13
N ILE A 38 -6.03 -3.64 1.50
CA ILE A 38 -5.42 -4.94 1.67
C ILE A 38 -4.56 -5.27 0.45
N LEU A 39 -3.31 -5.66 0.70
CA LEU A 39 -2.37 -6.10 -0.32
C LEU A 39 -1.89 -7.51 0.04
N VAL A 40 -1.96 -8.42 -0.92
CA VAL A 40 -1.24 -9.70 -0.89
C VAL A 40 0.00 -9.53 -1.76
N VAL A 41 1.16 -9.82 -1.19
CA VAL A 41 2.45 -9.61 -1.83
C VAL A 41 3.30 -10.87 -1.77
N ASP A 42 4.26 -10.98 -2.68
CA ASP A 42 5.23 -12.08 -2.74
C ASP A 42 6.24 -12.08 -1.58
N ASP A 43 6.62 -10.89 -1.09
CA ASP A 43 7.53 -10.69 0.04
C ASP A 43 6.86 -9.84 1.14
N VAL A 44 6.34 -10.50 2.17
CA VAL A 44 5.58 -9.87 3.26
C VAL A 44 6.44 -8.94 4.11
N GLU A 45 7.72 -9.26 4.34
CA GLU A 45 8.60 -8.43 5.17
C GLU A 45 8.98 -7.13 4.45
N LYS A 46 9.34 -7.20 3.15
CA LYS A 46 9.56 -6.00 2.35
C LYS A 46 8.28 -5.20 2.15
N GLY A 47 7.17 -5.87 1.83
CA GLY A 47 5.87 -5.22 1.67
C GLY A 47 5.43 -4.48 2.94
N ARG A 48 5.63 -5.09 4.12
CA ARG A 48 5.36 -4.43 5.41
C ARG A 48 6.24 -3.20 5.61
N SER A 49 7.54 -3.30 5.31
CA SER A 49 8.47 -2.17 5.43
C SER A 49 8.06 -0.97 4.57
N VAL A 50 7.63 -1.21 3.32
CA VAL A 50 7.10 -0.16 2.44
C VAL A 50 5.81 0.43 3.00
N ALA A 51 4.89 -0.41 3.48
CA ALA A 51 3.62 0.02 4.04
C ALA A 51 3.80 0.88 5.30
N GLU A 52 4.71 0.50 6.21
CA GLU A 52 5.01 1.28 7.41
C GLU A 52 5.65 2.63 7.09
N ALA A 53 6.56 2.68 6.12
CA ALA A 53 7.13 3.94 5.65
C ALA A 53 6.04 4.86 5.07
N TRP A 54 5.14 4.31 4.26
CA TRP A 54 4.00 5.05 3.72
C TRP A 54 3.09 5.62 4.81
N SER A 55 2.76 4.86 5.86
CA SER A 55 1.91 5.36 6.96
C SER A 55 2.53 6.53 7.69
N ARG A 56 3.84 6.48 8.01
CA ARG A 56 4.54 7.57 8.70
C ARG A 56 4.56 8.89 7.94
N GLU A 57 4.43 8.84 6.62
CA GLU A 57 4.43 10.02 5.75
C GLU A 57 3.02 10.53 5.41
N SER A 58 1.99 9.73 5.71
CA SER A 58 0.60 10.03 5.41
C SER A 58 -0.21 10.49 6.62
N ASP A 59 0.39 10.49 7.81
CA ASP A 59 -0.07 11.19 9.03
C ASP A 59 0.20 12.70 8.92
#